data_AF-A0A7J3UZC6-F1
#
_entry.id   AF-A0A7J3UZC6-F1
#
_cell.length_a   1.000
_cell.length_b   1.000
_cell.length_c   1.000
_cell.angle_alpha   90.00
_cell.angle_beta   90.00
_cell.angle_gamma   90.00
#
_symmetry.space_group_name_H-M   'P 1'
#
loop_
_entity.id
_entity.type
_entity.pdbx_description
1 polymer ?
#
loop_
_entity_poly.entity_id
_entity_poly.type
_entity_poly.pdbx_seq_one_letter_code
_entity_poly.pdbx_strand_id
1 'polypeptide(L)'
;IEFLTPTRFSALGQAREHLFPEQKKVFGGLVELWNLFSGCPLECDKSKEYLEWLGSSSWVSYYSLRTELKITSKGRIVGFTGRITYNFEGNEQWQRFTCCLASLAEFSNVGKGRTAGFGVVRASPSQKGQSCADPTSN
;
A
#
# COMPACT_ATOMS: atom_id res chain seq x y z
N ILE A 1 -0.80 -7.19 0.67
CA ILE A 1 0.46 -6.47 0.97
C ILE A 1 0.94 -6.91 2.35
N GLU A 2 2.20 -7.29 2.46
CA GLU A 2 2.86 -7.65 3.71
C GLU A 2 3.92 -6.57 4.02
N PHE A 3 3.83 -5.96 5.20
CA PHE A 3 4.74 -4.95 5.71
C PHE A 3 5.84 -5.64 6.53
N LEU A 4 7.03 -5.72 5.93
CA LEU A 4 8.19 -6.45 6.47
C LEU A 4 8.99 -5.61 7.46
N THR A 5 8.84 -4.29 7.41
CA THR A 5 9.50 -3.36 8.33
C THR A 5 8.48 -2.37 8.90
N PRO A 6 8.75 -1.78 10.08
CA PRO A 6 7.81 -0.84 10.69
C PRO A 6 7.42 0.27 9.72
N THR A 7 6.13 0.40 9.47
CA THR A 7 5.56 1.36 8.51
C THR A 7 4.70 2.36 9.24
N ARG A 8 4.67 3.61 8.76
CA ARG A 8 3.86 4.69 9.33
C ARG A 8 3.55 5.75 8.28
N PHE A 9 2.42 6.41 8.42
CA PHE A 9 1.95 7.43 7.49
C PHE A 9 1.88 8.81 8.15
N SER A 10 1.95 9.87 7.34
CA SER A 10 1.57 11.21 7.77
C SER A 10 0.07 11.28 8.03
N ALA A 11 -0.31 11.73 9.22
CA ALA A 11 -1.59 12.40 9.38
C ALA A 11 -1.43 13.84 8.87
N LEU A 12 -2.28 14.26 7.92
CA LEU A 12 -2.26 15.62 7.41
C LEU A 12 -2.72 16.55 8.54
N GLY A 13 -1.89 17.53 8.93
CA GLY A 13 -2.24 18.51 9.97
C GLY A 13 -2.24 18.01 11.42
N GLN A 14 -1.78 16.78 11.69
CA GLN A 14 -1.66 16.27 13.06
C GLN A 14 -0.20 15.92 13.38
N ALA A 15 0.21 16.22 14.61
CA ALA A 15 1.53 15.83 15.12
C ALA A 15 1.68 14.30 15.28
N ARG A 16 0.57 13.57 15.27
CA ARG A 16 0.54 12.12 15.51
C ARG A 16 0.66 11.34 14.21
N GLU A 17 1.41 10.25 14.28
CA GLU A 17 1.61 9.36 13.14
C GLU A 17 0.38 8.47 12.94
N HIS A 18 0.03 8.21 11.68
CA HIS A 18 -1.06 7.32 11.35
C HIS A 18 -0.51 5.91 11.14
N LEU A 19 -0.95 4.98 11.99
CA LEU A 19 -0.39 3.62 12.09
C LEU A 19 -1.30 2.56 11.48
N PHE A 20 -2.44 2.94 10.90
CA PHE A 20 -3.29 2.00 10.19
C PHE A 20 -3.08 2.13 8.68
N PRO A 21 -2.89 1.02 7.94
CA PRO A 21 -2.70 1.08 6.50
C PRO A 21 -4.03 1.23 5.76
N GLU A 22 -4.64 2.41 5.87
CA GLU A 22 -5.81 2.77 5.07
C GLU A 22 -5.44 2.77 3.58
N GLN A 23 -6.37 2.31 2.73
CA GLN A 23 -6.17 2.19 1.29
C GLN A 23 -5.72 3.52 0.69
N LYS A 24 -6.43 4.62 0.99
CA LYS A 24 -6.10 5.96 0.48
C LYS A 24 -4.72 6.43 0.90
N LYS A 25 -4.24 6.04 2.09
CA LYS A 25 -2.91 6.42 2.59
C LYS A 25 -1.81 5.62 1.91
N VAL A 26 -2.01 4.31 1.75
CA VAL A 26 -1.06 3.42 1.08
C VAL A 26 -0.95 3.79 -0.39
N PHE A 27 -2.05 3.75 -1.12
CA PHE A 27 -2.05 3.96 -2.57
C PHE A 27 -1.90 5.43 -2.96
N GLY A 28 -2.37 6.38 -2.14
CA GLY A 28 -2.13 7.80 -2.39
C GLY A 28 -0.64 8.17 -2.36
N GLY A 29 0.12 7.67 -1.37
CA GLY A 29 1.57 7.85 -1.35
C GLY A 29 2.29 7.16 -2.50
N LEU A 30 1.73 6.06 -3.03
CA LEU A 30 2.26 5.38 -4.22
C LEU A 30 1.93 6.12 -5.52
N VAL A 31 0.76 6.78 -5.62
CA VAL A 31 0.43 7.66 -6.75
C VAL A 31 1.38 8.85 -6.81
N GLU A 32 1.69 9.46 -5.66
CA GLU A 32 2.69 10.54 -5.59
C GLU A 32 4.06 10.07 -6.10
N LEU A 33 4.48 8.86 -5.71
CA LEU A 33 5.71 8.24 -6.20
C LEU A 33 5.64 7.92 -7.70
N TRP A 34 4.53 7.36 -8.17
CA TRP A 34 4.32 7.07 -9.58
C TRP A 34 4.46 8.33 -10.41
N ASN A 35 3.77 9.41 -10.02
CA ASN A 35 3.82 10.68 -10.73
C ASN A 35 5.23 11.29 -10.76
N LEU A 36 6.08 10.99 -9.77
CA LEU A 36 7.45 11.47 -9.72
C LEU A 36 8.40 10.64 -10.61
N PHE A 37 8.18 9.33 -10.75
CA PHE A 37 9.18 8.41 -11.32
C PHE A 37 8.76 7.65 -12.58
N SER A 38 7.47 7.61 -12.94
CA SER A 38 6.99 6.75 -14.04
C SER A 38 7.27 7.28 -15.44
N GLY A 39 7.59 8.57 -15.58
CA GLY A 39 7.65 9.26 -16.89
C GLY A 39 6.28 9.47 -17.55
N CYS A 40 5.21 8.91 -16.97
CA CYS A 40 3.82 9.08 -17.39
C CYS A 40 2.95 9.40 -16.16
N PRO A 41 3.06 10.63 -15.62
CA PRO A 41 2.29 11.03 -14.45
C PRO A 41 0.79 11.04 -14.75
N LEU A 42 0.00 10.65 -13.75
CA LEU A 42 -1.43 10.88 -13.79
C LEU A 42 -1.71 12.38 -13.68
N GLU A 43 -2.62 12.87 -14.50
CA GLU A 43 -3.18 14.21 -14.34
C GLU A 43 -3.79 14.38 -12.95
N CYS A 44 -3.83 15.62 -12.45
CA CYS A 44 -4.32 15.94 -11.11
C CYS A 44 -5.76 15.44 -10.90
N ASP A 45 -6.63 15.61 -11.89
CA ASP A 45 -8.02 15.19 -11.80
C ASP A 45 -8.16 13.66 -11.83
N LYS A 46 -7.35 12.97 -12.63
CA LYS A 46 -7.29 11.50 -12.65
C LYS A 46 -6.76 10.91 -11.34
N SER A 47 -5.80 11.58 -10.70
CA SER A 47 -5.31 11.19 -9.37
C SER A 47 -6.40 11.29 -8.31
N LYS A 48 -7.24 12.35 -8.36
CA LYS A 48 -8.39 12.49 -7.46
C LYS A 48 -9.46 11.45 -7.73
N GLU A 49 -9.83 11.25 -9.00
CA GLU A 49 -10.80 10.25 -9.43
C GLU A 49 -10.40 8.84 -8.94
N TYR A 50 -9.12 8.49 -9.06
CA TYR A 50 -8.59 7.23 -8.55
C TYR A 50 -8.74 7.11 -7.03
N LEU A 51 -8.39 8.15 -6.27
CA LEU A 51 -8.51 8.14 -4.80
C LEU A 51 -9.96 8.11 -4.31
N GLU A 52 -10.88 8.70 -5.05
CA GLU A 52 -12.31 8.61 -4.79
C GLU A 52 -12.84 7.20 -5.04
N TRP A 53 -12.53 6.61 -6.20
CA TRP A 53 -12.84 5.21 -6.52
C TRP A 53 -12.26 4.25 -5.49
N LEU A 54 -11.02 4.46 -5.06
CA LEU A 54 -10.39 3.65 -4.02
C LEU A 54 -11.15 3.75 -2.68
N GLY A 55 -11.77 4.90 -2.39
CA GLY A 55 -12.57 5.09 -1.19
C GLY A 55 -13.93 4.41 -1.21
N SER A 56 -14.56 4.32 -2.38
CA SER A 56 -15.92 3.78 -2.53
C SER A 56 -15.94 2.31 -2.95
N SER A 57 -14.92 1.85 -3.68
CA SER A 57 -14.86 0.53 -4.31
C SER A 57 -13.70 -0.33 -3.81
N SER A 58 -13.20 -0.06 -2.59
CA SER A 58 -12.21 -0.93 -1.94
C SER A 58 -12.55 -1.21 -0.49
N TRP A 59 -12.19 -2.41 -0.03
CA TRP A 59 -12.34 -2.81 1.36
C TRP A 59 -11.18 -3.70 1.80
N VAL A 60 -10.99 -3.78 3.11
CA VAL A 60 -10.03 -4.71 3.72
C VAL A 60 -10.77 -6.00 4.03
N SER A 61 -10.34 -7.13 3.46
CA SER A 61 -10.94 -8.43 3.76
C SER A 61 -10.21 -9.20 4.85
N TYR A 62 -8.94 -8.90 5.06
CA TYR A 62 -8.12 -9.56 6.06
C TYR A 62 -7.00 -8.61 6.50
N TYR A 63 -6.72 -8.59 7.78
CA TYR A 63 -5.51 -7.95 8.30
C TYR A 63 -5.01 -8.72 9.53
N SER A 64 -3.69 -8.81 9.66
CA SER A 64 -2.98 -9.26 10.85
C SER A 64 -1.80 -8.32 11.02
N LEU A 65 -2.01 -7.30 11.84
CA LEU A 65 -1.08 -6.20 12.02
C LEU A 65 -0.63 -6.15 13.48
N ARG A 66 0.63 -5.79 13.68
CA ARG A 66 1.20 -5.55 15.01
C ARG A 66 1.90 -4.20 15.02
N THR A 67 1.63 -3.41 16.05
CA THR A 67 2.38 -2.19 16.31
C THR A 67 3.72 -2.54 16.94
N GLU A 68 4.80 -1.96 16.42
CA GLU A 68 6.15 -2.16 16.89
C GLU A 68 6.83 -0.81 17.17
N LEU A 69 7.57 -0.77 18.27
CA LEU A 69 8.44 0.35 18.63
C LEU A 69 9.86 0.04 18.17
N LYS A 70 10.41 0.83 17.25
CA LYS A 70 11.81 0.73 16.84
C LYS A 70 12.62 1.88 17.46
N ILE A 71 13.66 1.51 18.20
CA ILE A 71 14.62 2.47 18.74
C ILE A 71 15.69 2.70 17.65
N THR A 72 15.87 3.95 17.26
CA THR A 72 16.89 4.38 16.30
C THR A 72 17.84 5.36 16.98
N SER A 73 18.98 5.64 16.35
CA SER A 73 19.90 6.71 16.79
C SER A 73 19.24 8.10 16.84
N LYS A 74 18.12 8.29 16.13
CA LYS A 74 17.36 9.55 16.07
C LYS A 74 16.16 9.58 17.01
N GLY A 75 15.96 8.53 17.83
CA GLY A 75 14.86 8.43 18.78
C GLY A 75 13.96 7.22 18.55
N ARG A 76 12.80 7.23 19.22
CA ARG A 76 11.81 6.16 19.19
C ARG A 76 10.81 6.40 18.06
N ILE A 77 10.63 5.41 17.20
CA ILE A 77 9.66 5.44 16.10
C ILE A 77 8.64 4.34 16.35
N VAL A 78 7.36 4.69 16.25
CA VAL A 78 6.27 3.72 16.30
C VAL A 78 5.83 3.44 14.87
N GLY A 79 5.72 2.17 14.50
CA GLY A 79 5.21 1.74 13.21
C GLY A 79 4.39 0.47 13.36
N PHE A 80 3.86 -0.03 12.25
CA PHE A 80 3.21 -1.33 12.21
C PHE A 80 3.90 -2.26 11.21
N THR A 81 3.80 -3.56 11.49
CA THR A 81 4.25 -4.67 10.63
C THR A 81 3.10 -5.65 10.45
N GLY A 82 3.24 -6.57 9.49
CA GLY A 82 2.27 -7.65 9.27
C GLY A 82 1.56 -7.56 7.93
N ARG A 83 0.46 -8.30 7.77
CA ARG A 83 -0.19 -8.52 6.47
C ARG A 83 -1.56 -7.89 6.41
N ILE A 84 -1.89 -7.31 5.26
CA ILE A 84 -3.22 -6.84 4.93
C ILE A 84 -3.61 -7.26 3.50
N THR A 85 -4.88 -7.58 3.31
CA THR A 85 -5.46 -7.88 2.01
C THR A 85 -6.52 -6.84 1.69
N TYR A 86 -6.30 -6.14 0.59
CA TYR A 86 -7.24 -5.20 0.00
C TYR A 86 -7.95 -5.89 -1.17
N ASN A 87 -9.26 -5.75 -1.22
CA ASN A 87 -10.04 -6.10 -2.39
C ASN A 87 -10.59 -4.82 -3.03
N PHE A 88 -10.81 -4.92 -4.33
CA PHE A 88 -11.27 -3.84 -5.18
C PHE A 88 -12.39 -4.38 -6.07
N GLU A 89 -13.34 -3.51 -6.42
CA GLU A 89 -14.41 -3.83 -7.36
C GLU A 89 -14.68 -2.68 -8.33
N GLY A 90 -15.53 -2.93 -9.33
CA GLY A 90 -15.89 -1.93 -10.32
C GLY A 90 -14.83 -1.74 -11.40
N ASN A 91 -14.26 -0.54 -11.51
CA ASN A 91 -13.43 -0.13 -12.64
C ASN A 91 -12.16 -1.00 -12.80
N GLU A 92 -12.11 -1.79 -13.88
CA GLU A 92 -11.00 -2.70 -14.16
C GLU A 92 -9.67 -1.97 -14.45
N GLN A 93 -9.72 -0.80 -15.09
CA GLN A 93 -8.51 0.00 -15.34
C GLN A 93 -7.87 0.44 -14.02
N TRP A 94 -8.67 0.88 -13.06
CA TRP A 94 -8.17 1.26 -11.74
C TRP A 94 -7.68 0.07 -10.92
N GLN A 95 -8.29 -1.11 -11.07
CA GLN A 95 -7.78 -2.35 -10.48
C GLN A 95 -6.40 -2.71 -11.04
N ARG A 96 -6.24 -2.71 -12.37
CA ARG A 96 -4.95 -2.97 -13.03
C ARG A 96 -3.90 -1.94 -12.61
N PHE A 97 -4.26 -0.66 -12.57
CA PHE A 97 -3.37 0.39 -12.09
C PHE A 97 -2.96 0.17 -10.62
N THR A 98 -3.87 -0.27 -9.77
CA THR A 98 -3.58 -0.61 -8.37
C THR A 98 -2.60 -1.79 -8.26
N CYS A 99 -2.69 -2.79 -9.14
CA CYS A 99 -1.68 -3.85 -9.24
C CYS A 99 -0.30 -3.32 -9.64
N CYS A 100 -0.23 -2.36 -10.57
CA CYS A 100 1.02 -1.69 -10.93
C CYS A 100 1.61 -0.92 -9.73
N LEU A 101 0.77 -0.17 -9.00
CA LEU A 101 1.21 0.55 -7.80
C LEU A 101 1.67 -0.42 -6.69
N ALA A 102 1.00 -1.56 -6.53
CA ALA A 102 1.43 -2.58 -5.58
C ALA A 102 2.81 -3.15 -5.94
N SER A 103 3.10 -3.31 -7.24
CA SER A 103 4.43 -3.73 -7.71
C SER A 103 5.47 -2.64 -7.48
N LEU A 104 5.13 -1.37 -7.72
CA LEU A 104 5.99 -0.23 -7.38
C LEU A 104 6.34 -0.20 -5.89
N ALA A 105 5.38 -0.56 -5.02
CA ALA A 105 5.55 -0.53 -3.58
C ALA A 105 6.71 -1.40 -3.07
N GLU A 106 6.98 -2.54 -3.73
CA GLU A 106 8.10 -3.42 -3.39
C GLU A 106 9.46 -2.74 -3.57
N PHE A 107 9.58 -1.87 -4.57
CA PHE A 107 10.82 -1.15 -4.87
C PHE A 107 10.91 0.20 -4.16
N SER A 108 9.78 0.90 -4.08
CA SER A 108 9.74 2.27 -3.55
C SER A 108 9.65 2.33 -2.04
N ASN A 109 9.27 1.22 -1.38
CA ASN A 109 8.73 1.20 -0.02
C ASN A 109 7.47 2.07 0.12
N VAL A 110 6.81 1.99 1.28
CA VAL A 110 5.54 2.67 1.57
C VAL A 110 5.66 3.55 2.82
N GLY A 111 5.01 4.72 2.81
CA GLY A 111 4.93 5.60 3.97
C GLY A 111 6.19 6.44 4.22
N LYS A 112 6.44 6.79 5.50
CA LYS A 112 7.56 7.66 5.91
C LYS A 112 8.82 6.87 6.25
N GLY A 113 9.98 7.52 6.05
CA GLY A 113 11.28 6.97 6.47
C GLY A 113 11.86 5.92 5.52
N ARG A 114 11.42 5.90 4.26
CA ARG A 114 11.81 4.93 3.22
C ARG A 114 13.32 4.78 3.06
N THR A 115 14.06 5.89 3.11
CA THR A 115 15.53 5.92 3.01
C THR A 115 16.26 5.41 4.25
N ALA A 116 15.57 5.32 5.39
CA ALA A 116 16.10 4.76 6.63
C ALA A 116 15.72 3.28 6.82
N GLY A 117 15.25 2.61 5.76
CA GLY A 117 14.89 1.19 5.77
C GLY A 117 13.54 0.89 6.42
N PHE A 118 12.64 1.86 6.47
CA PHE A 118 11.24 1.67 6.90
C PHE A 118 10.32 1.53 5.69
N GLY A 119 9.16 0.91 5.88
CA GLY A 119 8.16 0.82 4.82
C GLY A 119 8.40 -0.26 3.77
N VAL A 120 9.36 -1.16 3.98
CA VAL A 120 9.58 -2.31 3.09
C VAL A 120 8.35 -3.19 3.08
N VAL A 121 7.84 -3.46 1.88
CA VAL A 121 6.66 -4.29 1.67
C VAL A 121 6.90 -5.38 0.64
N ARG A 122 6.12 -6.44 0.74
CA ARG A 122 5.92 -7.44 -0.30
C ARG A 122 4.47 -7.39 -0.79
N ALA A 123 4.29 -7.27 -2.09
CA ALA A 123 3.00 -7.30 -2.74
C ALA A 123 2.76 -8.68 -3.33
N SER A 124 1.52 -9.14 -3.24
CA SER A 124 1.09 -10.39 -3.88
C SER A 124 -0.25 -10.10 -4.54
N PRO A 125 -0.25 -9.44 -5.71
CA PRO A 125 -1.47 -9.20 -6.44
C PRO A 125 -2.04 -10.56 -6.88
N SER A 126 -3.28 -10.82 -6.49
CA SER A 126 -4.01 -12.01 -6.92
C SER A 126 -5.25 -11.52 -7.66
N GLN A 127 -5.44 -11.97 -8.90
CA GLN A 127 -6.69 -11.75 -9.61
C GLN A 127 -7.62 -12.93 -9.34
N LYS A 128 -8.85 -12.66 -8.91
CA LYS A 128 -9.90 -13.70 -8.91
C LYS A 128 -10.12 -14.13 -10.36
N GLY A 129 -9.56 -15.28 -10.71
CA GLY A 129 -9.41 -15.75 -12.10
C GLY A 129 -8.36 -16.85 -12.29
N GLN A 130 -7.58 -17.20 -11.27
CA GLN A 130 -6.79 -18.43 -11.25
C GLN A 130 -7.26 -19.32 -10.09
N SER A 131 -8.13 -20.28 -10.40
CA SER A 131 -8.13 -21.52 -9.64
C SER A 131 -6.78 -22.18 -9.90
N CYS A 132 -5.89 -22.23 -8.92
CA CYS A 132 -4.89 -23.29 -8.91
C CYS A 132 -5.68 -24.59 -8.73
N ALA A 133 -5.95 -25.27 -9.83
CA ALA A 133 -6.17 -26.70 -9.78
C ALA A 133 -4.83 -27.30 -9.29
N ASP A 134 -4.86 -27.96 -8.14
CA ASP A 134 -3.76 -28.81 -7.69
C ASP A 134 -3.51 -29.88 -8.78
N PRO A 135 -2.27 -30.04 -9.29
CA PRO A 135 -1.97 -31.10 -10.26
C PRO A 135 -1.79 -32.49 -9.61
N THR A 136 -2.25 -32.71 -8.37
CA THR A 136 -2.09 -33.99 -7.67
C THR A 136 -3.42 -34.51 -7.15
N SER A 137 -4.27 -34.93 -8.09
CA SER A 137 -5.25 -35.99 -7.86
C SER A 137 -5.42 -36.78 -9.15
N ASN A 138 -4.57 -37.81 -9.30
CA ASN A 138 -4.82 -38.97 -10.14
C ASN A 138 -4.28 -40.19 -9.39
#